data_AF-A0A372EFA4-F1
#
_entry.id   AF-A0A372EFA4-F1
#
_cell.length_a   1.000
_cell.length_b   1.000
_cell.length_c   1.000
_cell.angle_alpha   90.00
_cell.angle_beta   90.00
_cell.angle_gamma   90.00
#
_symmetry.space_group_name_H-M   'P 1'
#
loop_
_entity.id
_entity.type
_entity.pdbx_description
1 polymer ?
#
loop_
_entity_poly.entity_id
_entity_poly.type
_entity_poly.pdbx_seq_one_letter_code
_entity_poly.pdbx_strand_id
1 'polypeptide(L)'
;MHAIAIAHVALKYASTWETPPPTKVFFGERQVLEGKATAFTNGAIEAGIVHSRALLEFMGLKGAGPSTLAVRLNAKKDDVVIENTGLPKLSVESAVRMYAGPPAEAESALAHVIFVANKGLAHTTSAFDRSTGAAHLLEIAFRGIPKLVVEHFYKPLGLKEPTYEITSRPAV
;
A
#
# COMPACT_ATOMS: atom_id res chain seq x y z
N MET A 1 -1.36 -2.16 -8.90
CA MET A 1 -0.08 -2.42 -8.21
C MET A 1 0.97 -1.32 -8.39
N HIS A 2 1.09 -0.66 -9.55
CA HIS A 2 2.01 0.49 -9.73
C HIS A 2 1.89 1.59 -8.65
N ALA A 3 0.66 1.94 -8.25
CA ALA A 3 0.42 2.92 -7.18
C ALA A 3 1.07 2.51 -5.84
N ILE A 4 1.06 1.21 -5.53
CA ILE A 4 1.70 0.68 -4.31
C ILE A 4 3.22 0.71 -4.44
N ALA A 5 3.75 0.37 -5.62
CA ALA A 5 5.19 0.38 -5.86
C ALA A 5 5.78 1.80 -5.79
N ILE A 6 5.11 2.79 -6.39
CA ILE A 6 5.57 4.18 -6.29
C ILE A 6 5.41 4.72 -4.87
N ALA A 7 4.36 4.33 -4.15
CA ALA A 7 4.18 4.66 -2.74
C ALA A 7 5.29 4.07 -1.86
N HIS A 8 5.71 2.83 -2.14
CA HIS A 8 6.82 2.19 -1.42
C HIS A 8 8.13 2.97 -1.58
N VAL A 9 8.44 3.36 -2.82
CA VAL A 9 9.62 4.19 -3.11
C VAL A 9 9.50 5.56 -2.45
N ALA A 10 8.36 6.23 -2.61
CA ALA A 10 8.10 7.54 -2.01
C ALA A 10 8.23 7.52 -0.47
N LEU A 11 7.68 6.49 0.18
CA LEU A 11 7.77 6.29 1.62
C LEU A 11 9.23 6.09 2.08
N LYS A 12 10.03 5.32 1.33
CA LYS A 12 11.45 5.13 1.61
C LYS A 12 12.21 6.46 1.59
N TYR A 13 12.05 7.27 0.55
CA TYR A 13 12.68 8.59 0.50
C TYR A 13 12.17 9.53 1.59
N ALA A 14 10.86 9.60 1.80
CA ALA A 14 10.26 10.40 2.86
C ALA A 14 10.77 9.99 4.25
N SER A 15 11.16 8.73 4.43
CA SER A 15 11.74 8.18 5.65
C SER A 15 13.25 8.45 5.85
N THR A 16 13.96 9.06 4.89
CA THR A 16 15.36 9.48 5.07
C THR A 16 15.54 10.98 5.36
N TRP A 17 14.72 11.86 4.81
CA TRP A 17 14.81 13.33 5.00
C TRP A 17 14.53 13.86 6.41
N GLU A 18 15.46 14.56 7.06
CA GLU A 18 15.11 15.37 8.24
C GLU A 18 14.21 16.55 7.86
N THR A 19 14.51 17.19 6.73
CA THR A 19 13.69 18.22 6.09
C THR A 19 13.46 17.83 4.63
N PRO A 20 12.20 17.87 4.13
CA PRO A 20 11.93 17.52 2.75
C PRO A 20 12.72 18.39 1.76
N PRO A 21 13.47 17.79 0.82
CA PRO A 21 14.28 18.54 -0.14
C PRO A 21 13.40 19.31 -1.12
N PRO A 22 13.93 20.37 -1.77
CA PRO A 22 13.24 21.01 -2.87
C PRO A 22 13.11 20.04 -4.05
N THR A 23 12.04 20.22 -4.82
CA THR A 23 11.78 19.50 -6.07
C THR A 23 11.41 20.48 -7.16
N LYS A 24 11.86 20.13 -8.37
CA LYS A 24 11.52 20.83 -9.61
C LYS A 24 10.82 19.84 -10.52
N VAL A 25 9.69 20.24 -11.08
CA VAL A 25 8.94 19.43 -12.06
C VAL A 25 9.13 20.05 -13.44
N PHE A 26 9.49 19.20 -14.40
CA PHE A 26 9.74 19.58 -15.78
C PHE A 26 8.71 18.93 -16.70
N PHE A 27 8.13 19.70 -17.61
CA PHE A 27 7.36 19.19 -18.75
C PHE A 27 8.23 19.32 -20.00
N GLY A 28 8.77 18.20 -20.48
CA GLY A 28 9.90 18.22 -21.41
C GLY A 28 11.12 18.86 -20.74
N GLU A 29 11.73 19.84 -21.40
CA GLU A 29 12.89 20.57 -20.87
C GLU A 29 12.51 21.81 -20.04
N ARG A 30 11.21 22.17 -19.99
CA ARG A 30 10.75 23.38 -19.30
C ARG A 30 10.42 23.08 -17.85
N GLN A 31 11.07 23.77 -16.91
CA GLN A 31 10.65 23.77 -15.51
C GLN A 31 9.28 24.46 -15.40
N VAL A 32 8.29 23.76 -14.84
CA VAL A 32 6.91 24.24 -14.71
C VAL A 32 6.48 24.44 -13.27
N LEU A 33 7.04 23.68 -12.32
CA LEU A 33 6.72 23.79 -10.90
C LEU A 33 7.98 23.70 -10.05
N GLU A 34 7.95 24.38 -8.91
CA GLU A 34 8.94 24.30 -7.84
C GLU A 34 8.21 24.16 -6.50
N GLY A 35 8.75 23.33 -5.62
CA GLY A 35 8.14 23.08 -4.31
C GLY A 35 9.00 22.15 -3.47
N LYS A 36 8.39 21.56 -2.43
CA LYS A 36 9.04 20.51 -1.63
C LYS A 36 8.71 19.13 -2.20
N ALA A 37 9.60 18.16 -1.98
CA ALA A 37 9.41 16.78 -2.43
C ALA A 37 8.13 16.13 -1.89
N THR A 38 7.59 16.63 -0.78
CA THR A 38 6.28 16.25 -0.24
C THR A 38 5.12 16.48 -1.20
N ALA A 39 5.24 17.43 -2.14
CA ALA A 39 4.23 17.65 -3.18
C ALA A 39 4.05 16.41 -4.08
N PHE A 40 5.10 15.59 -4.21
CA PHE A 40 5.04 14.30 -4.90
C PHE A 40 4.78 13.15 -3.92
N THR A 41 5.59 13.04 -2.85
CA THR A 41 5.56 11.83 -2.01
C THR A 41 4.26 11.65 -1.28
N ASN A 42 3.60 12.71 -0.80
CA ASN A 42 2.34 12.58 -0.08
C ASN A 42 1.25 12.00 -0.98
N GLY A 43 1.07 12.57 -2.18
CA GLY A 43 0.10 12.06 -3.14
C GLY A 43 0.40 10.64 -3.61
N ALA A 44 1.69 10.30 -3.80
CA ALA A 44 2.09 8.94 -4.15
C ALA A 44 1.75 7.94 -3.02
N ILE A 45 2.06 8.27 -1.77
CA ILE A 45 1.78 7.41 -0.61
C ILE A 45 0.26 7.26 -0.41
N GLU A 46 -0.49 8.34 -0.49
CA GLU A 46 -1.96 8.35 -0.41
C GLU A 46 -2.60 7.44 -1.47
N ALA A 47 -2.16 7.55 -2.73
CA ALA A 47 -2.61 6.68 -3.80
C ALA A 47 -2.29 5.20 -3.50
N GLY A 48 -1.10 4.92 -2.96
CA GLY A 48 -0.69 3.58 -2.53
C GLY A 48 -1.56 3.01 -1.41
N ILE A 49 -1.91 3.82 -0.40
CA ILE A 49 -2.79 3.43 0.72
C ILE A 49 -4.18 3.06 0.20
N VAL A 50 -4.78 3.92 -0.63
CA VAL A 50 -6.12 3.69 -1.21
C VAL A 50 -6.12 2.43 -2.06
N HIS A 51 -5.12 2.27 -2.93
CA HIS A 51 -4.99 1.10 -3.79
C HIS A 51 -4.75 -0.18 -2.98
N SER A 52 -3.98 -0.11 -1.89
CA SER A 52 -3.74 -1.22 -0.97
C SER A 52 -5.03 -1.69 -0.31
N ARG A 53 -5.82 -0.75 0.24
CA ARG A 53 -7.14 -1.06 0.80
C ARG A 53 -8.03 -1.73 -0.24
N ALA A 54 -8.12 -1.17 -1.45
CA ALA A 54 -8.96 -1.72 -2.51
C ALA A 54 -8.57 -3.17 -2.86
N LEU A 55 -7.27 -3.48 -2.95
CA LEU A 55 -6.80 -4.84 -3.24
C LEU A 55 -7.07 -5.81 -2.08
N LEU A 56 -6.88 -5.38 -0.83
CA LEU A 56 -7.20 -6.22 0.34
C LEU A 56 -8.70 -6.52 0.44
N GLU A 57 -9.55 -5.51 0.22
CA GLU A 57 -11.00 -5.69 0.19
C GLU A 57 -11.45 -6.59 -0.97
N PHE A 58 -10.86 -6.43 -2.15
CA PHE A 58 -11.06 -7.33 -3.29
C PHE A 58 -10.73 -8.78 -2.94
N MET A 59 -9.61 -9.03 -2.25
CA MET A 59 -9.22 -10.38 -1.78
C MET A 59 -10.10 -10.92 -0.64
N GLY A 60 -11.05 -10.12 -0.14
CA GLY A 60 -11.98 -10.52 0.92
C GLY A 60 -11.51 -10.21 2.33
N LEU A 61 -10.48 -9.38 2.51
CA LEU A 61 -9.98 -8.94 3.82
C LEU A 61 -10.54 -7.56 4.17
N LYS A 62 -10.74 -7.30 5.46
CA LYS A 62 -11.10 -5.98 5.99
C LYS A 62 -10.40 -5.72 7.32
N GLY A 63 -10.30 -4.46 7.72
CA GLY A 63 -9.89 -4.09 9.07
C GLY A 63 -11.01 -4.36 10.08
N ALA A 64 -10.67 -5.04 11.19
CA ALA A 64 -11.51 -5.12 12.39
C ALA A 64 -11.09 -4.10 13.45
N GLY A 65 -9.89 -3.53 13.32
CA GLY A 65 -9.34 -2.48 14.15
C GLY A 65 -8.05 -1.90 13.54
N PRO A 66 -7.31 -1.05 14.25
CA PRO A 66 -6.06 -0.46 13.77
C PRO A 66 -4.94 -1.48 13.47
N SER A 67 -5.01 -2.67 14.08
CA SER A 67 -3.97 -3.69 14.04
C SER A 67 -4.52 -5.11 13.85
N THR A 68 -5.80 -5.26 13.54
CA THR A 68 -6.46 -6.58 13.43
C THR A 68 -7.23 -6.68 12.13
N LEU A 69 -7.06 -7.81 11.44
CA LEU A 69 -7.78 -8.14 10.22
C LEU A 69 -9.00 -9.01 10.53
N ALA A 70 -9.95 -9.01 9.60
CA ALA A 70 -11.02 -9.97 9.55
C ALA A 70 -11.33 -10.32 8.10
N VAL A 71 -11.89 -11.51 7.90
CA VAL A 71 -12.48 -11.88 6.60
C VAL A 71 -13.81 -11.15 6.46
N ARG A 72 -14.06 -10.60 5.28
CA ARG A 72 -15.33 -9.98 4.92
C ARG A 72 -16.43 -11.03 4.85
N LEU A 73 -17.56 -10.78 5.52
CA LEU A 73 -18.70 -11.70 5.52
C LEU A 73 -19.43 -11.70 4.17
N ASN A 74 -19.89 -10.54 3.71
CA ASN A 74 -20.67 -10.40 2.48
C ASN A 74 -20.12 -9.27 1.60
N ALA A 75 -20.29 -9.41 0.29
CA ALA A 75 -20.10 -8.35 -0.68
C ALA A 75 -21.32 -7.45 -0.77
N LYS A 76 -21.11 -6.16 -1.08
CA LYS A 76 -22.21 -5.34 -1.61
C LYS A 76 -22.50 -5.79 -3.03
N LYS A 77 -23.74 -5.52 -3.49
CA LYS A 77 -24.26 -5.97 -4.78
C LYS A 77 -23.36 -5.58 -5.96
N ASP A 78 -22.74 -4.40 -5.89
CA ASP A 78 -21.95 -3.82 -6.99
C ASP A 78 -20.43 -3.88 -6.72
N ASP A 79 -19.99 -4.58 -5.68
CA ASP A 79 -18.56 -4.76 -5.40
C ASP A 79 -17.97 -5.81 -6.37
N VAL A 80 -16.86 -5.46 -7.02
CA VAL A 80 -16.02 -6.44 -7.72
C VAL A 80 -15.10 -7.10 -6.71
N VAL A 81 -15.24 -8.42 -6.51
CA VAL A 81 -14.52 -9.17 -5.48
C VAL A 81 -13.91 -10.44 -6.04
N ILE A 82 -12.94 -11.02 -5.32
CA ILE A 82 -12.17 -12.17 -5.81
C ILE A 82 -13.08 -13.38 -6.11
N GLU A 83 -14.17 -13.53 -5.36
CA GLU A 83 -15.16 -14.59 -5.56
C GLU A 83 -15.85 -14.55 -6.93
N ASN A 84 -15.96 -13.37 -7.57
CA ASN A 84 -16.49 -13.25 -8.92
C ASN A 84 -15.63 -13.97 -9.97
N THR A 85 -14.40 -14.37 -9.62
CA THR A 85 -13.48 -15.10 -10.50
C THR A 85 -13.47 -16.62 -10.26
N GLY A 86 -14.29 -17.11 -9.32
CA GLY A 86 -14.32 -18.52 -8.90
C GLY A 86 -13.28 -18.89 -7.84
N LEU A 87 -12.44 -17.94 -7.42
CA LEU A 87 -11.47 -18.11 -6.34
C LEU A 87 -12.10 -17.82 -4.96
N PRO A 88 -11.66 -18.49 -3.87
CA PRO A 88 -12.17 -18.22 -2.53
C PRO A 88 -11.63 -16.89 -1.97
N LYS A 89 -12.30 -16.36 -0.94
CA LYS A 89 -11.76 -15.28 -0.11
C LYS A 89 -10.44 -15.71 0.52
N LEU A 90 -9.51 -14.78 0.63
CA LEU A 90 -8.28 -14.99 1.36
C LEU A 90 -8.55 -15.05 2.87
N SER A 91 -7.98 -16.05 3.55
CA SER A 91 -8.01 -16.12 5.01
C SER A 91 -6.95 -15.18 5.62
N VAL A 92 -7.19 -14.68 6.83
CA VAL A 92 -6.20 -13.85 7.55
C VAL A 92 -4.89 -14.61 7.74
N GLU A 93 -4.99 -15.88 8.11
CA GLU A 93 -3.82 -16.75 8.30
C GLU A 93 -3.00 -16.90 7.01
N SER A 94 -3.65 -17.15 5.87
CA SER A 94 -2.98 -17.26 4.58
C SER A 94 -2.29 -15.96 4.19
N ALA A 95 -2.94 -14.82 4.41
CA ALA A 95 -2.36 -13.51 4.13
C ALA A 95 -1.13 -13.23 5.00
N VAL A 96 -1.21 -13.53 6.30
CA VAL A 96 -0.13 -13.29 7.26
C VAL A 96 1.09 -14.19 6.99
N ARG A 97 0.87 -15.47 6.68
CA ARG A 97 1.95 -16.45 6.40
C ARG A 97 2.83 -16.09 5.20
N MET A 98 2.37 -15.21 4.31
CA MET A 98 3.13 -14.75 3.15
C MET A 98 4.21 -13.72 3.50
N TYR A 99 4.17 -13.15 4.70
CA TYR A 99 5.13 -12.17 5.17
C TYR A 99 6.25 -12.86 5.96
N ALA A 100 7.49 -12.45 5.70
CA ALA A 100 8.60 -12.80 6.57
C ALA A 100 8.53 -11.97 7.86
N GLY A 101 8.88 -12.59 8.99
CA GLY A 101 8.87 -11.95 10.32
C GLY A 101 7.72 -12.39 11.21
N PRO A 102 7.46 -11.67 12.31
CA PRO A 102 6.41 -12.02 13.27
C PRO A 102 4.99 -11.93 12.65
N PRO A 103 4.14 -12.96 12.81
CA PRO A 103 2.78 -12.96 12.27
C PRO A 103 1.93 -11.75 12.71
N ALA A 104 2.06 -11.33 13.98
CA ALA A 104 1.33 -10.20 14.53
C ALA A 104 1.70 -8.86 13.86
N GLU A 105 2.97 -8.70 13.43
CA GLU A 105 3.43 -7.51 12.74
C GLU A 105 2.87 -7.46 11.31
N ALA A 106 2.84 -8.59 10.62
CA ALA A 106 2.25 -8.70 9.29
C ALA A 106 0.74 -8.41 9.31
N GLU A 107 0.00 -8.97 10.28
CA GLU A 107 -1.42 -8.65 10.44
C GLU A 107 -1.61 -7.16 10.75
N SER A 108 -0.81 -6.62 11.67
CA SER A 108 -0.85 -5.20 12.03
C SER A 108 -0.59 -4.31 10.83
N ALA A 109 0.38 -4.63 9.98
CA ALA A 109 0.71 -3.87 8.77
C ALA A 109 -0.47 -3.82 7.78
N LEU A 110 -1.07 -4.98 7.52
CA LEU A 110 -2.23 -5.11 6.63
C LEU A 110 -3.48 -4.40 7.18
N ALA A 111 -3.74 -4.53 8.49
CA ALA A 111 -4.86 -3.85 9.13
C ALA A 111 -4.64 -2.33 9.17
N HIS A 112 -3.40 -1.91 9.43
CA HIS A 112 -3.03 -0.50 9.56
C HIS A 112 -3.24 0.26 8.25
N VAL A 113 -2.86 -0.31 7.09
CA VAL A 113 -3.09 0.38 5.81
C VAL A 113 -4.58 0.58 5.52
N ILE A 114 -5.44 -0.37 5.90
CA ILE A 114 -6.91 -0.23 5.79
C ILE A 114 -7.41 0.83 6.75
N PHE A 115 -6.90 0.83 7.99
CA PHE A 115 -7.27 1.80 9.01
C PHE A 115 -6.93 3.24 8.60
N VAL A 116 -5.71 3.48 8.11
CA VAL A 116 -5.28 4.79 7.62
C VAL A 116 -6.12 5.23 6.41
N ALA A 117 -6.41 4.31 5.48
CA ALA A 117 -7.30 4.60 4.36
C ALA A 117 -8.72 5.01 4.81
N ASN A 118 -9.26 4.41 5.87
CA ASN A 118 -10.61 4.66 6.37
C ASN A 118 -10.72 5.94 7.22
N LYS A 119 -9.69 6.30 7.99
CA LYS A 119 -9.71 7.48 8.87
C LYS A 119 -9.53 8.82 8.16
N GLY A 120 -9.52 8.80 6.83
CA GLY A 120 -9.36 9.98 5.99
C GLY A 120 -7.88 10.32 5.85
N LEU A 121 -7.42 10.38 4.60
CA LEU A 121 -6.07 10.82 4.24
C LEU A 121 -5.80 12.29 4.62
N ALA A 122 -6.79 13.03 5.12
CA ALA A 122 -6.68 14.46 5.47
C ALA A 122 -5.69 14.77 6.62
N HIS A 123 -5.18 13.75 7.33
CA HIS A 123 -4.16 13.90 8.37
C HIS A 123 -2.81 13.26 8.00
N THR A 124 -2.54 13.04 6.70
CA THR A 124 -1.33 12.34 6.23
C THR A 124 -0.01 12.94 6.71
N THR A 125 0.05 14.25 6.97
CA THR A 125 1.28 14.89 7.48
C THR A 125 1.72 14.39 8.86
N SER A 126 0.82 13.89 9.71
CA SER A 126 1.16 13.28 11.00
C SER A 126 1.24 11.75 10.93
N ALA A 127 0.55 11.11 9.98
CA ALA A 127 0.58 9.65 9.79
C ALA A 127 1.93 9.11 9.29
N PHE A 128 2.81 9.97 8.76
CA PHE A 128 4.16 9.61 8.31
C PHE A 128 5.25 9.99 9.31
N ASP A 129 4.86 10.38 10.53
CA ASP A 129 5.82 10.68 11.58
C ASP A 129 6.62 9.41 11.93
N ARG A 130 7.93 9.50 11.71
CA ARG A 130 8.91 8.42 11.95
C ARG A 130 8.88 7.90 13.38
N SER A 131 8.47 8.72 14.33
CA SER A 131 8.44 8.38 15.75
C SER A 131 7.30 7.41 16.13
N THR A 132 6.32 7.21 15.24
CA THR A 132 5.06 6.51 15.58
C THR A 132 5.02 5.03 15.15
N GLY A 133 6.03 4.55 14.42
CA GLY A 133 6.04 3.19 13.84
C GLY A 133 5.06 2.97 12.67
N ALA A 134 4.19 3.95 12.37
CA ALA A 134 3.20 3.87 11.30
C ALA A 134 3.84 3.72 9.91
N ALA A 135 4.94 4.46 9.65
CA ALA A 135 5.69 4.35 8.39
C ALA A 135 6.28 2.95 8.18
N HIS A 136 6.72 2.26 9.24
CA HIS A 136 7.24 0.90 9.16
C HIS A 136 6.14 -0.11 8.79
N LEU A 137 4.96 0.00 9.41
CA LEU A 137 3.80 -0.83 9.06
C LEU A 137 3.33 -0.61 7.61
N LEU A 138 3.36 0.64 7.13
CA LEU A 138 3.06 0.94 5.72
C LEU A 138 4.10 0.36 4.76
N GLU A 139 5.40 0.39 5.12
CA GLU A 139 6.47 -0.22 4.31
C GLU A 139 6.22 -1.72 4.15
N ILE A 140 5.95 -2.43 5.25
CA ILE A 140 5.65 -3.85 5.24
C ILE A 140 4.45 -4.13 4.35
N ALA A 141 3.36 -3.39 4.54
CA ALA A 141 2.14 -3.55 3.75
C ALA A 141 2.41 -3.35 2.25
N PHE A 142 3.06 -2.25 1.86
CA PHE A 142 3.35 -1.95 0.45
C PHE A 142 4.26 -2.99 -0.21
N ARG A 143 5.20 -3.56 0.53
CA ARG A 143 6.08 -4.62 0.03
C ARG A 143 5.35 -5.95 -0.18
N GLY A 144 4.41 -6.30 0.70
CA GLY A 144 3.77 -7.62 0.67
C GLY A 144 2.46 -7.71 -0.10
N ILE A 145 1.64 -6.66 -0.13
CA ILE A 145 0.32 -6.69 -0.80
C ILE A 145 0.43 -7.04 -2.29
N PRO A 146 1.40 -6.49 -3.06
CA PRO A 146 1.55 -6.89 -4.45
C PRO A 146 1.84 -8.38 -4.62
N LYS A 147 2.63 -8.96 -3.71
CA LYS A 147 2.92 -10.40 -3.71
C LYS A 147 1.69 -11.22 -3.37
N LEU A 148 0.90 -10.80 -2.37
CA LEU A 148 -0.38 -11.44 -2.05
C LEU A 148 -1.29 -11.54 -3.27
N VAL A 149 -1.44 -10.44 -4.01
CA VAL A 149 -2.28 -10.39 -5.21
C VAL A 149 -1.73 -11.29 -6.31
N VAL A 150 -0.42 -11.31 -6.52
CA VAL A 150 0.20 -12.22 -7.50
C VAL A 150 -0.09 -13.69 -7.15
N GLU A 151 0.17 -14.09 -5.91
CA GLU A 151 0.04 -15.49 -5.49
C GLU A 151 -1.40 -15.98 -5.39
N HIS A 152 -2.33 -15.13 -4.98
CA HIS A 152 -3.71 -15.53 -4.71
C HIS A 152 -4.69 -15.17 -5.80
N PHE A 153 -4.33 -14.31 -6.77
CA PHE A 153 -5.22 -13.92 -7.85
C PHE A 153 -4.62 -14.22 -9.24
N TYR A 154 -3.41 -13.75 -9.53
CA TYR A 154 -2.84 -13.92 -10.88
C TYR A 154 -2.43 -15.37 -11.16
N LYS A 155 -1.62 -15.98 -10.29
CA LYS A 155 -1.13 -17.35 -10.51
C LYS A 155 -2.22 -18.42 -10.53
N PRO A 156 -3.21 -18.42 -9.62
CA PRO A 156 -4.28 -19.43 -9.63
C PRO A 156 -5.14 -19.39 -10.90
N LEU A 157 -5.25 -18.22 -11.54
CA LEU A 157 -5.98 -18.04 -12.79
C LEU A 157 -5.10 -18.24 -14.04
N GLY A 158 -3.81 -18.56 -13.89
CA GLY A 158 -2.86 -18.67 -15.01
C GLY A 158 -2.66 -17.35 -15.76
N LEU A 159 -2.91 -16.21 -15.11
CA LEU A 159 -2.78 -14.88 -15.71
C LEU A 159 -1.32 -14.43 -15.71
N LYS A 160 -0.97 -13.60 -16.69
CA LYS A 160 0.33 -12.95 -16.73
C LYS A 160 0.48 -12.02 -15.53
N GLU A 161 1.53 -12.22 -14.76
CA GLU A 161 1.89 -11.33 -13.65
C GLU A 161 2.18 -9.91 -14.18
N PRO A 162 1.63 -8.87 -13.55
CA PRO A 162 1.91 -7.51 -13.97
C PRO A 162 3.31 -7.10 -13.52
N THR A 163 4.04 -6.42 -14.40
CA THR A 163 5.26 -5.73 -14.01
C THR A 163 4.88 -4.42 -13.32
N TYR A 164 5.35 -4.21 -12.08
CA TYR A 164 5.06 -3.00 -11.30
C TYR A 164 6.28 -2.43 -10.59
N GLU A 165 7.47 -3.00 -10.83
CA GLU A 165 8.70 -2.55 -10.20
C GLU A 165 9.05 -1.13 -10.66
N ILE A 166 9.42 -0.29 -9.69
CA ILE A 166 9.87 1.08 -9.93
C ILE A 166 11.36 1.13 -9.64
N THR A 167 12.15 1.46 -10.66
CA THR A 167 13.57 1.76 -10.48
C THR A 167 13.72 3.15 -9.87
N SER A 168 14.53 3.24 -8.81
CA SER A 168 14.90 4.50 -8.16
C SER A 168 16.41 4.54 -7.95
N ARG A 169 16.97 5.76 -7.85
CA ARG A 169 18.40 5.96 -7.58
C ARG A 169 18.60 6.13 -6.07
N PRO A 170 19.75 5.77 -5.48
CA PRO A 170 19.98 6.03 -4.06
C PRO A 170 19.68 7.49 -3.70
N ALA A 171 19.01 7.72 -2.56
CA ALA A 171 18.96 9.04 -1.96
C ALA A 171 20.39 9.39 -1.56
N VAL A 172 20.93 10.48 -2.12
CA VAL A 172 22.25 11.00 -1.75
C VAL A 172 22.21 11.48 -0.30
#